data_AF-W4L856-F1
#
_entry.id   AF-W4L856-F1
#
_cell.length_a   1.000
_cell.length_b   1.000
_cell.length_c   1.000
_cell.angle_alpha   90.00
_cell.angle_beta   90.00
_cell.angle_gamma   90.00
#
_symmetry.space_group_name_H-M   'P 1'
#
loop_
_entity.id
_entity.type
_entity.pdbx_description
1 polymer ?
#
loop_
_entity_poly.entity_id
_entity_poly.type
_entity_poly.pdbx_seq_one_letter_code
_entity_poly.pdbx_strand_id
1 'polypeptide(L)'
;MTAINFRSWIKNLLLLILSFCFSLFLAESLLRVTVAPVNYLRPKVVPDDILNHKIPPYSGGHDAWGFRNPSVPTTADIVTIGDSMTYGTLATATHSWPSRLQTYTGMAVYNLGLGAYGPAQYLYLLEHKALSLKPSLVIVGLYFGNDFYNAYEITYKYDYWRFLRNPDATDPTAKEIQSTVIYTTKKKTLFQKARSYMRRNVILTQVAS
;
A
#
# COMPACT_ATOMS: atom_id res chain seq x y z
N MET A 1 19.68 7.15 -58.01
CA MET A 1 19.23 6.48 -56.78
C MET A 1 20.33 6.61 -55.74
N THR A 2 20.19 7.55 -54.80
CA THR A 2 21.15 7.77 -53.72
C THR A 2 21.12 6.58 -52.77
N ALA A 3 22.24 5.87 -52.65
CA ALA A 3 22.39 4.76 -51.71
C ALA A 3 22.14 5.29 -50.28
N ILE A 4 21.08 4.80 -49.65
CA ILE A 4 20.74 5.13 -48.27
C ILE A 4 21.93 4.71 -47.40
N ASN A 5 22.59 5.69 -46.76
CA ASN A 5 23.74 5.44 -45.90
C ASN A 5 23.26 4.85 -44.57
N PHE A 6 23.00 3.54 -44.58
CA PHE A 6 22.42 2.75 -43.49
C PHE A 6 23.11 2.98 -42.13
N ARG A 7 24.44 3.19 -42.14
CA ARG A 7 25.24 3.46 -40.93
C ARG A 7 24.93 4.80 -40.28
N SER A 8 24.59 5.83 -41.06
CA SER A 8 24.17 7.14 -40.54
C SER A 8 22.75 7.10 -39.94
N TRP A 9 21.86 6.33 -40.55
CA TRP A 9 20.50 6.10 -40.04
C TRP A 9 20.50 5.38 -38.70
N ILE A 10 21.33 4.34 -38.54
CA ILE A 10 21.47 3.65 -37.25
C ILE A 10 21.97 4.60 -36.16
N LYS A 11 22.97 5.44 -36.45
CA LYS A 11 23.47 6.42 -35.47
C LYS A 11 22.38 7.40 -35.06
N ASN A 12 21.63 7.94 -36.01
CA ASN A 12 20.54 8.87 -35.73
C ASN A 12 19.42 8.21 -34.93
N LEU A 13 19.08 6.96 -35.25
CA LEU A 13 18.10 6.18 -34.51
C LEU A 13 18.56 5.91 -33.07
N LEU A 14 19.83 5.52 -32.87
CA LEU A 14 20.39 5.33 -31.54
C LEU A 14 20.41 6.62 -30.73
N LEU A 15 20.78 7.75 -31.35
CA LEU A 15 20.73 9.07 -30.70
C LEU A 15 19.30 9.46 -30.32
N LEU A 16 18.33 9.19 -31.17
CA LEU A 16 16.91 9.45 -30.89
C LEU A 16 16.42 8.60 -29.71
N ILE A 17 16.71 7.29 -29.71
CA ILE A 17 16.35 6.38 -28.61
C ILE A 17 17.02 6.83 -27.31
N LEU A 18 18.32 7.16 -27.34
CA LEU A 18 19.05 7.62 -26.17
C LEU A 18 18.47 8.93 -25.62
N SER A 19 18.17 9.88 -26.49
CA SER A 19 17.58 11.17 -26.12
C SER A 19 16.18 11.00 -25.52
N PHE A 20 15.37 10.09 -26.07
CA PHE A 20 14.06 9.75 -25.55
C PHE A 20 14.13 9.05 -24.19
N CYS A 21 15.04 8.08 -24.01
CA CYS A 21 15.25 7.45 -22.71
C CYS A 21 15.73 8.46 -21.66
N PHE A 22 16.63 9.38 -22.05
CA PHE A 22 17.14 10.44 -21.17
C PHE A 22 16.03 11.43 -20.77
N SER A 23 15.16 11.82 -21.69
CA SER A 23 14.03 12.71 -21.37
C SER A 23 13.03 12.04 -20.43
N LEU A 24 12.72 10.76 -20.61
CA LEU A 24 11.88 9.99 -19.68
C LEU A 24 12.52 9.89 -18.29
N PHE A 25 13.83 9.68 -18.21
CA PHE A 25 14.56 9.64 -16.94
C PHE A 25 14.50 10.99 -16.22
N LEU A 26 14.74 12.10 -16.92
CA LEU A 26 14.62 13.44 -16.35
C LEU A 26 13.19 13.73 -15.89
N ALA A 27 12.18 13.35 -16.66
CA ALA A 27 10.78 13.55 -16.30
C ALA A 27 10.39 12.75 -15.04
N GLU A 28 10.78 11.48 -14.94
CA GLU A 28 10.56 10.67 -13.74
C GLU A 28 11.30 11.23 -12.52
N SER A 29 12.54 11.71 -12.72
CA SER A 29 13.34 12.33 -11.65
C SER A 29 12.68 13.60 -11.13
N LEU A 30 12.21 14.46 -12.05
CA LEU A 30 11.48 15.68 -11.69
C LEU A 30 10.19 15.35 -10.95
N LEU A 31 9.42 14.36 -11.41
CA LEU A 31 8.20 13.92 -10.72
C LEU A 31 8.50 13.41 -9.31
N ARG A 32 9.58 12.68 -9.09
CA ARG A 32 9.93 12.22 -7.73
C ARG A 32 10.28 13.35 -6.76
N VAL A 33 10.76 14.47 -7.28
CA VAL A 33 11.06 15.66 -6.49
C VAL A 33 9.80 16.50 -6.24
N THR A 34 8.91 16.59 -7.23
CA THR A 34 7.72 17.46 -7.14
C THR A 34 6.50 16.77 -6.54
N VAL A 35 6.40 15.44 -6.63
CA VAL A 35 5.27 14.67 -6.13
C VAL A 35 5.69 13.56 -5.16
N ALA A 36 4.94 13.42 -4.06
CA ALA A 36 5.18 12.36 -3.10
C ALA A 36 4.81 10.99 -3.71
N PRO A 37 5.75 10.03 -3.83
CA PRO A 37 5.50 8.74 -4.49
C PRO A 37 4.32 7.97 -3.91
N VAL A 38 4.08 8.13 -2.61
CA VAL A 38 2.98 7.48 -1.86
C VAL A 38 1.58 7.89 -2.33
N ASN A 39 1.46 8.97 -3.11
CA ASN A 39 0.19 9.43 -3.66
C ASN A 39 -0.16 8.79 -5.00
N TYR A 40 0.84 8.28 -5.73
CA TYR A 40 0.67 7.86 -7.13
C TYR A 40 1.05 6.41 -7.33
N LEU A 41 2.10 5.92 -6.66
CA LEU A 41 2.54 4.55 -6.81
C LEU A 41 1.56 3.60 -6.14
N ARG A 42 1.27 2.48 -6.82
CA ARG A 42 0.51 1.41 -6.19
C ARG A 42 1.33 0.81 -5.05
N PRO A 43 0.75 0.68 -3.84
CA PRO A 43 1.45 0.05 -2.72
C PRO A 43 1.95 -1.35 -3.07
N LYS A 44 3.20 -1.63 -2.69
CA LYS A 44 3.75 -2.98 -2.75
C LYS A 44 3.28 -3.72 -1.51
N VAL A 45 2.27 -4.55 -1.67
CA VAL A 45 1.76 -5.41 -0.59
C VAL A 45 2.50 -6.75 -0.62
N VAL A 46 2.91 -7.22 0.56
CA VAL A 46 3.52 -8.55 0.79
C VAL A 46 2.72 -9.32 1.84
N PRO A 47 2.69 -10.67 1.79
CA PRO A 47 2.01 -11.47 2.81
C PRO A 47 2.60 -11.26 4.21
N ASP A 48 1.75 -11.43 5.23
CA ASP A 48 2.12 -11.41 6.64
C ASP A 48 1.28 -12.45 7.41
N ASP A 49 1.92 -13.30 8.22
CA ASP A 49 1.27 -14.45 8.85
C ASP A 49 0.32 -14.06 10.01
N ILE A 50 0.39 -12.80 10.47
CA ILE A 50 -0.48 -12.29 11.54
C ILE A 50 -1.50 -11.32 10.95
N LEU A 51 -1.02 -10.39 10.14
CA LEU A 51 -1.82 -9.30 9.61
C LEU A 51 -2.40 -9.57 8.23
N ASN A 52 -2.32 -10.80 7.69
CA ASN A 52 -2.62 -11.19 6.31
C ASN A 52 -1.66 -10.55 5.28
N HIS A 53 -1.47 -9.24 5.36
CA HIS A 53 -0.57 -8.50 4.50
C HIS A 53 0.02 -7.27 5.18
N LYS A 54 1.15 -6.79 4.66
CA LYS A 54 1.76 -5.51 5.04
C LYS A 54 2.42 -4.83 3.85
N ILE A 55 2.85 -3.59 4.05
CA ILE A 55 3.72 -2.88 3.12
C ILE A 55 5.16 -2.95 3.65
N PRO A 56 6.15 -3.33 2.84
CA PRO A 56 7.54 -3.34 3.28
C PRO A 56 8.02 -1.94 3.71
N PRO A 57 8.94 -1.85 4.68
CA PRO A 57 9.55 -0.59 5.10
C PRO A 57 10.08 0.23 3.92
N TYR A 58 9.85 1.54 3.94
CA TYR A 58 10.34 2.49 2.93
C TYR A 58 9.89 2.21 1.47
N SER A 59 8.88 1.36 1.28
CA SER A 59 8.38 1.02 -0.04
C SER A 59 7.41 2.07 -0.56
N GLY A 60 7.66 2.64 -1.74
CA GLY A 60 6.72 3.53 -2.41
C GLY A 60 6.37 4.79 -1.61
N GLY A 61 7.28 5.28 -0.77
CA GLY A 61 7.08 6.47 0.07
C GLY A 61 6.35 6.22 1.40
N HIS A 62 6.21 4.97 1.83
CA HIS A 62 5.77 4.62 3.19
C HIS A 62 6.94 4.74 4.19
N ASP A 63 6.61 4.89 5.46
CA ASP A 63 7.60 4.98 6.54
C ASP A 63 8.27 3.61 6.85
N ALA A 64 9.07 3.59 7.92
CA ALA A 64 9.79 2.40 8.39
C ALA A 64 8.85 1.27 8.86
N TRP A 65 7.59 1.57 9.19
CA TRP A 65 6.57 0.60 9.58
C TRP A 65 5.64 0.23 8.42
N GLY A 66 5.82 0.82 7.24
CA GLY A 66 5.00 0.53 6.07
C GLY A 66 3.69 1.32 6.04
N PHE A 67 3.57 2.40 6.82
CA PHE A 67 2.38 3.25 6.83
C PHE A 67 2.61 4.56 6.08
N ARG A 68 1.50 5.21 5.73
CA ARG A 68 1.47 6.41 4.88
C ARG A 68 1.80 7.68 5.68
N ASN A 69 2.96 7.69 6.33
CA ASN A 69 3.50 8.83 7.08
C ASN A 69 4.90 9.22 6.56
N PRO A 70 5.38 10.44 6.83
CA PRO A 70 6.74 10.85 6.46
C PRO A 70 7.83 10.03 7.18
N SER A 71 7.59 9.67 8.44
CA SER A 71 8.48 8.86 9.27
C SER A 71 7.73 8.28 10.47
N VAL A 72 8.35 7.34 11.17
CA VAL A 72 7.87 6.85 12.47
C VAL A 72 8.42 7.78 13.56
N PRO A 73 7.57 8.52 14.30
CA PRO A 73 8.05 9.39 15.36
C PRO A 73 8.40 8.59 16.62
N THR A 74 9.11 9.22 17.57
CA THR A 74 9.32 8.65 18.90
C THR A 74 8.06 8.71 19.76
N THR A 75 7.23 9.74 19.56
CA THR A 75 5.95 9.94 20.23
C THR A 75 4.94 10.55 19.27
N ALA A 76 3.65 10.34 19.51
CA ALA A 76 2.55 11.02 18.81
C ALA A 76 1.47 11.40 19.82
N ASP A 77 0.79 12.53 19.66
CA ASP A 77 -0.30 12.94 20.53
C ASP A 77 -1.56 12.10 20.26
N ILE A 78 -1.79 11.81 18.97
CA ILE A 78 -2.93 11.06 18.46
C ILE A 78 -2.43 9.95 17.53
N VAL A 79 -2.98 8.75 17.67
CA VAL A 79 -2.79 7.67 16.68
C VAL A 79 -4.14 7.31 16.05
N THR A 80 -4.20 7.23 14.72
CA THR A 80 -5.41 6.82 13.99
C THR A 80 -5.23 5.41 13.44
N ILE A 81 -6.17 4.50 13.67
CA ILE A 81 -6.13 3.11 13.18
C ILE A 81 -7.36 2.85 12.30
N GLY A 82 -7.21 2.09 11.22
CA GLY A 82 -8.36 1.69 10.42
C GLY A 82 -7.98 1.04 9.09
N ASP A 83 -8.94 1.02 8.17
CA ASP A 83 -8.83 0.38 6.87
C ASP A 83 -8.33 1.35 5.76
N SER A 84 -8.79 1.11 4.53
CA SER A 84 -8.63 1.95 3.36
C SER A 84 -9.10 3.40 3.53
N MET A 85 -10.13 3.63 4.36
CA MET A 85 -10.66 4.97 4.65
C MET A 85 -9.68 5.77 5.51
N THR A 86 -9.10 5.12 6.53
CA THR A 86 -8.08 5.72 7.40
C THR A 86 -6.72 5.85 6.73
N TYR A 87 -6.35 4.89 5.88
CA TYR A 87 -5.21 5.01 4.96
C TYR A 87 -5.33 6.24 4.03
N GLY A 88 -6.56 6.72 3.79
CA GLY A 88 -6.84 7.84 2.90
C GLY A 88 -6.82 7.45 1.43
N THR A 89 -7.37 6.27 1.10
CA THR A 89 -7.60 5.87 -0.29
C THR A 89 -8.45 6.94 -0.97
N LEU A 90 -8.11 7.29 -2.21
CA LEU A 90 -8.68 8.42 -2.98
C LEU A 90 -8.32 9.83 -2.48
N ALA A 91 -7.57 9.96 -1.39
CA ALA A 91 -6.96 11.23 -0.99
C ALA A 91 -5.44 11.19 -1.19
N THR A 92 -4.82 12.35 -1.40
CA THR A 92 -3.37 12.48 -1.23
C THR A 92 -3.03 12.34 0.27
N ALA A 93 -1.79 11.97 0.60
CA ALA A 93 -1.37 11.72 1.98
C ALA A 93 -1.66 12.94 2.86
N THR A 94 -1.41 14.14 2.33
CA THR A 94 -1.65 15.44 2.97
C THR A 94 -3.13 15.84 3.08
N HIS A 95 -4.02 15.14 2.37
CA HIS A 95 -5.47 15.36 2.39
C HIS A 95 -6.24 14.18 3.00
N SER A 96 -5.55 13.15 3.48
CA SER A 96 -6.16 12.10 4.30
C SER A 96 -6.75 12.72 5.58
N TRP A 97 -7.84 12.14 6.10
CA TRP A 97 -8.46 12.70 7.32
C TRP A 97 -7.50 12.73 8.53
N PRO A 98 -6.57 11.78 8.75
CA PRO A 98 -5.57 11.90 9.82
C PRO A 98 -4.61 13.06 9.60
N SER A 99 -4.21 13.31 8.35
CA SER A 99 -3.37 14.47 8.02
C SER A 99 -4.12 15.79 8.19
N ARG A 100 -5.41 15.85 7.84
CA ARG A 100 -6.24 17.04 8.08
C ARG A 100 -6.48 17.27 9.56
N LEU A 101 -6.66 16.19 10.34
CA LEU A 101 -6.75 16.26 11.79
C LEU A 101 -5.50 16.93 12.38
N GLN A 102 -4.31 16.47 11.99
CA GLN A 102 -3.04 17.10 12.41
C GLN A 102 -2.99 18.60 12.07
N THR A 103 -3.38 18.97 10.85
CA THR A 103 -3.41 20.37 10.43
C THR A 103 -4.37 21.22 11.28
N TYR A 104 -5.55 20.68 11.61
CA TYR A 104 -6.58 21.43 12.34
C TYR A 104 -6.32 21.52 13.85
N THR A 105 -5.71 20.49 14.45
CA THR A 105 -5.44 20.48 15.89
C THR A 105 -4.05 21.00 16.26
N GLY A 106 -3.10 20.99 15.32
CA GLY A 106 -1.69 21.25 15.59
C GLY A 106 -0.98 20.12 16.37
N MET A 107 -1.68 19.02 16.66
CA MET A 107 -1.17 17.87 17.39
C MET A 107 -0.45 16.90 16.45
N ALA A 108 0.56 16.19 16.94
CA ALA A 108 1.23 15.14 16.19
C ALA A 108 0.29 13.95 16.00
N VAL A 109 -0.12 13.68 14.75
CA VAL A 109 -1.01 12.56 14.40
C VAL A 109 -0.23 11.51 13.61
N TYR A 110 -0.29 10.26 14.06
CA TYR A 110 0.31 9.14 13.35
C TYR A 110 -0.75 8.19 12.77
N ASN A 111 -0.68 7.93 11.47
CA ASN A 111 -1.67 7.13 10.76
C ASN A 111 -1.24 5.66 10.62
N LEU A 112 -1.95 4.76 11.28
CA LEU A 112 -1.83 3.30 11.19
C LEU A 112 -2.90 2.66 10.31
N GLY A 113 -3.55 3.42 9.42
CA GLY A 113 -4.52 2.89 8.47
C GLY A 113 -3.85 2.02 7.40
N LEU A 114 -4.45 0.87 7.07
CA LEU A 114 -4.06 0.08 5.90
C LEU A 114 -5.27 -0.61 5.26
N GLY A 115 -5.33 -0.59 3.92
CA GLY A 115 -6.44 -1.13 3.16
C GLY A 115 -6.80 -2.58 3.53
N ALA A 116 -8.11 -2.85 3.61
CA ALA A 116 -8.72 -4.15 3.93
C ALA A 116 -8.40 -4.71 5.32
N TYR A 117 -7.79 -3.92 6.21
CA TYR A 117 -7.70 -4.29 7.62
C TYR A 117 -9.07 -4.23 8.29
N GLY A 118 -9.24 -5.01 9.36
CA GLY A 118 -10.43 -4.99 10.21
C GLY A 118 -10.09 -5.11 11.70
N PRO A 119 -11.11 -5.31 12.57
CA PRO A 119 -11.00 -5.13 14.02
C PRO A 119 -9.87 -5.90 14.71
N ALA A 120 -9.63 -7.17 14.35
CA ALA A 120 -8.55 -7.96 14.96
C ALA A 120 -7.16 -7.36 14.62
N GLN A 121 -6.97 -6.92 13.37
CA GLN A 121 -5.74 -6.24 12.96
C GLN A 121 -5.62 -4.86 13.63
N TYR A 122 -6.73 -4.14 13.85
CA TYR A 122 -6.70 -2.87 14.60
C TYR A 122 -6.22 -3.07 16.03
N LEU A 123 -6.69 -4.12 16.72
CA LEU A 123 -6.24 -4.48 18.05
C LEU A 123 -4.74 -4.81 18.06
N TYR A 124 -4.27 -5.60 17.08
CA TYR A 124 -2.85 -5.89 16.94
C TYR A 124 -2.01 -4.61 16.83
N LEU A 125 -2.42 -3.69 15.96
CA LEU A 125 -1.74 -2.43 15.74
C LEU A 125 -1.78 -1.51 16.97
N LEU A 126 -2.89 -1.52 17.71
CA LEU A 126 -3.00 -0.79 18.96
C LEU A 126 -1.91 -1.26 19.94
N GLU A 127 -1.87 -2.56 20.22
CA GLU A 127 -0.99 -3.16 21.22
C GLU A 127 0.49 -3.11 20.82
N HIS A 128 0.80 -3.38 19.55
CA HIS A 128 2.18 -3.59 19.10
C HIS A 128 2.81 -2.36 18.42
N LYS A 129 2.03 -1.32 18.10
CA LYS A 129 2.52 -0.11 17.44
C LYS A 129 2.02 1.15 18.13
N ALA A 130 0.72 1.38 18.20
CA ALA A 130 0.15 2.64 18.65
C ALA A 130 0.60 3.01 20.07
N LEU A 131 0.49 2.08 21.03
CA LEU A 131 0.85 2.34 22.42
C LEU A 131 2.35 2.64 22.61
N SER A 132 3.22 2.16 21.71
CA SER A 132 4.66 2.46 21.76
C SER A 132 4.97 3.95 21.51
N LEU A 133 4.04 4.67 20.87
CA LEU A 133 4.13 6.11 20.60
C LEU A 133 3.60 6.98 21.75
N LYS A 134 3.13 6.37 22.85
CA LYS A 134 2.58 7.03 24.04
C LYS A 134 1.49 8.07 23.72
N PRO A 135 0.47 7.74 22.90
CA PRO A 135 -0.57 8.69 22.54
C PRO A 135 -1.49 9.02 23.71
N SER A 136 -1.97 10.26 23.73
CA SER A 136 -3.05 10.69 24.61
C SER A 136 -4.43 10.26 24.10
N LEU A 137 -4.55 10.02 22.79
CA LEU A 137 -5.78 9.62 22.12
C LEU A 137 -5.50 8.62 21.00
N VAL A 138 -6.30 7.55 20.94
CA VAL A 138 -6.35 6.65 19.77
C VAL A 138 -7.73 6.73 19.15
N ILE A 139 -7.79 6.97 17.84
CA ILE A 139 -9.04 7.01 17.07
C ILE A 139 -9.08 5.78 16.16
N VAL A 140 -10.10 4.93 16.32
CA VAL A 140 -10.32 3.76 15.45
C VAL A 140 -11.44 4.07 14.47
N GLY A 141 -11.10 4.14 13.18
CA GLY A 141 -12.05 4.30 12.10
C GLY A 141 -12.60 2.95 11.65
N LEU A 142 -13.79 2.59 12.13
CA LEU A 142 -14.50 1.40 11.70
C LEU A 142 -15.18 1.62 10.34
N TYR A 143 -15.08 0.63 9.46
CA TYR A 143 -15.71 0.65 8.14
C TYR A 143 -16.48 -0.65 7.88
N PHE A 144 -17.80 -0.55 7.87
CA PHE A 144 -18.69 -1.71 7.80
C PHE A 144 -18.59 -2.47 6.47
N GLY A 145 -18.04 -1.86 5.42
CA GLY A 145 -17.92 -2.50 4.11
C GLY A 145 -16.99 -3.71 4.09
N ASN A 146 -15.89 -3.71 4.87
CA ASN A 146 -15.01 -4.87 4.98
C ASN A 146 -14.80 -5.37 6.41
N ASP A 147 -15.04 -4.58 7.46
CA ASP A 147 -14.61 -4.94 8.82
C ASP A 147 -15.24 -6.24 9.32
N PHE A 148 -16.54 -6.46 9.06
CA PHE A 148 -17.23 -7.68 9.49
C PHE A 148 -16.74 -8.93 8.75
N TYR A 149 -16.59 -8.82 7.42
CA TYR A 149 -16.06 -9.91 6.61
C TYR A 149 -14.62 -10.22 7.00
N ASN A 150 -13.78 -9.20 7.16
CA ASN A 150 -12.40 -9.34 7.58
C ASN A 150 -12.30 -9.96 8.98
N ALA A 151 -13.13 -9.55 9.94
CA ALA A 151 -13.13 -10.11 11.29
C ALA A 151 -13.34 -11.63 11.27
N TYR A 152 -14.25 -12.12 10.44
CA TYR A 152 -14.41 -13.56 10.19
C TYR A 152 -13.18 -14.14 9.49
N GLU A 153 -12.79 -13.55 8.35
CA GLU A 153 -11.70 -14.06 7.51
C GLU A 153 -10.40 -14.25 8.29
N ILE A 154 -9.95 -13.21 9.00
CA ILE A 154 -8.68 -13.23 9.72
C ILE A 154 -8.72 -14.23 10.88
N THR A 155 -9.84 -14.30 11.60
CA THR A 155 -10.01 -15.15 12.78
C THR A 155 -9.99 -16.63 12.41
N TYR A 156 -10.65 -17.01 11.31
CA TYR A 156 -10.79 -18.41 10.91
C TYR A 156 -9.70 -18.89 9.93
N LYS A 157 -9.07 -18.01 9.14
CA LYS A 157 -7.99 -18.41 8.20
C LYS A 157 -6.58 -18.36 8.77
N TYR A 158 -6.34 -17.59 9.83
CA TYR A 158 -4.99 -17.41 10.39
C TYR A 158 -4.90 -17.98 11.81
N ASP A 159 -3.85 -18.76 12.07
CA ASP A 159 -3.69 -19.48 13.34
C ASP A 159 -3.40 -18.57 14.53
N TYR A 160 -2.73 -17.42 14.28
CA TYR A 160 -2.49 -16.41 15.31
C TYR A 160 -3.79 -16.01 16.02
N TRP A 161 -4.89 -15.91 15.27
CA TRP A 161 -6.18 -15.41 15.76
C TRP A 161 -7.13 -16.49 16.27
N ARG A 162 -6.67 -17.75 16.39
CA ARG A 162 -7.55 -18.87 16.80
C ARG A 162 -8.24 -18.66 18.14
N PHE A 163 -7.64 -17.85 19.03
CA PHE A 163 -8.20 -17.54 20.35
C PHE A 163 -9.47 -16.66 20.29
N LEU A 164 -9.75 -16.03 19.15
CA LEU A 164 -10.98 -15.25 18.91
C LEU A 164 -12.11 -16.10 18.29
N ARG A 165 -11.86 -17.36 17.93
CA ARG A 165 -12.86 -18.23 17.32
C ARG A 165 -13.93 -18.59 18.35
N ASN A 166 -15.18 -18.69 17.89
CA ASN A 166 -16.25 -19.22 18.71
C ASN A 166 -16.04 -20.75 18.84
N PRO A 167 -15.87 -21.30 20.05
CA PRO A 167 -15.66 -22.74 20.25
C PRO A 167 -16.84 -23.58 19.78
N ASP A 168 -18.05 -23.00 19.78
CA ASP A 168 -19.31 -23.66 19.42
C ASP A 168 -19.70 -23.43 17.96
N ALA A 169 -18.97 -22.57 17.24
CA ALA A 169 -19.20 -22.41 15.82
C ALA A 169 -18.71 -23.64 15.08
N THR A 170 -19.63 -24.46 14.58
CA THR A 170 -19.31 -25.41 13.50
C THR A 170 -18.80 -24.60 12.33
N ASP A 171 -17.49 -24.64 12.08
CA ASP A 171 -16.81 -23.97 10.98
C ASP A 171 -17.56 -24.29 9.67
N PRO A 172 -18.40 -23.38 9.15
CA PRO A 172 -19.16 -23.62 7.92
C PRO A 172 -18.20 -23.82 6.75
N THR A 173 -16.98 -23.28 6.90
CA THR A 173 -15.92 -23.27 5.92
C THR A 173 -14.96 -24.45 6.01
N ALA A 174 -15.05 -25.35 6.99
CA ALA A 174 -14.28 -26.62 6.95
C ALA A 174 -14.59 -27.45 5.69
N LYS A 175 -15.76 -27.24 5.06
CA LYS A 175 -16.13 -27.81 3.76
C LYS A 175 -15.90 -26.88 2.56
N GLU A 176 -15.82 -25.56 2.75
CA GLU A 176 -15.69 -24.56 1.66
C GLU A 176 -14.24 -24.07 1.43
N ILE A 177 -13.36 -24.17 2.44
CA ILE A 177 -11.95 -23.77 2.34
C ILE A 177 -11.19 -24.65 1.35
N GLN A 178 -11.63 -25.89 1.12
CA GLN A 178 -11.06 -26.75 0.08
C GLN A 178 -11.51 -26.38 -1.34
N SER A 179 -12.63 -25.67 -1.54
CA SER A 179 -13.23 -25.47 -2.87
C SER A 179 -13.16 -24.04 -3.41
N THR A 180 -12.90 -23.00 -2.58
CA THR A 180 -13.00 -21.60 -3.06
C THR A 180 -11.67 -20.83 -3.16
N VAL A 181 -10.53 -21.41 -2.83
CA VAL A 181 -9.22 -20.72 -3.06
C VAL A 181 -8.24 -21.59 -3.85
N ILE A 182 -8.71 -22.14 -4.97
CA ILE A 182 -7.83 -22.19 -6.14
C ILE A 182 -7.93 -20.81 -6.80
N TYR A 183 -7.23 -19.82 -6.26
CA TYR A 183 -6.69 -18.80 -7.16
C TYR A 183 -5.76 -19.58 -8.08
N THR A 184 -6.28 -20.05 -9.22
CA THR A 184 -5.46 -20.38 -10.35
C THR A 184 -4.83 -19.05 -10.72
N THR A 185 -3.69 -18.76 -10.10
CA THR A 185 -2.92 -17.57 -10.35
C THR A 185 -2.38 -17.80 -11.74
N LYS A 186 -3.18 -17.46 -12.76
CA LYS A 186 -2.79 -17.61 -14.15
C LYS A 186 -1.43 -16.95 -14.26
N LYS A 187 -0.42 -17.75 -14.61
CA LYS A 187 0.98 -17.32 -14.58
C LYS A 187 1.07 -16.03 -15.40
N LYS A 188 1.38 -14.92 -14.72
CA LYS A 188 1.39 -13.60 -15.37
C LYS A 188 2.35 -13.62 -16.54
N THR A 189 1.92 -13.09 -17.68
CA THR A 189 2.80 -12.91 -18.85
C THR A 189 3.94 -11.94 -18.51
N LEU A 190 5.01 -11.95 -19.29
CA LEU A 190 6.12 -11.01 -19.12
C LEU A 190 5.61 -9.55 -19.15
N PHE A 191 4.69 -9.24 -20.07
CA PHE A 191 4.06 -7.91 -20.15
C PHE A 191 3.30 -7.54 -18.87
N GLN A 192 2.50 -8.46 -18.31
CA GLN A 192 1.78 -8.21 -17.06
C GLN A 192 2.73 -8.00 -15.87
N LYS A 193 3.85 -8.74 -15.83
CA LYS A 193 4.89 -8.55 -14.83
C LYS A 193 5.56 -7.18 -14.97
N ALA A 194 5.97 -6.81 -16.18
CA ALA A 194 6.56 -5.52 -16.49
C ALA A 194 5.61 -4.37 -16.14
N ARG A 195 4.34 -4.46 -16.55
CA ARG A 195 3.30 -3.48 -16.18
C ARG A 195 3.16 -3.37 -14.67
N SER A 196 3.03 -4.49 -13.95
CA SER A 196 2.92 -4.47 -12.49
C SER A 196 4.15 -3.85 -11.81
N TYR A 197 5.34 -4.08 -12.35
CA TYR A 197 6.57 -3.48 -11.84
C TYR A 197 6.55 -1.96 -12.05
N MET A 198 6.21 -1.50 -13.26
CA MET A 198 6.13 -0.07 -13.57
C MET A 198 5.13 0.65 -12.65
N ARG A 199 3.94 0.10 -12.41
CA ARG A 199 2.94 0.75 -11.52
C ARG A 199 3.39 0.93 -10.07
N ARG A 200 4.40 0.17 -9.64
CA ARG A 200 4.96 0.22 -8.27
C ARG A 200 6.23 1.05 -8.18
N ASN A 201 6.88 1.32 -9.31
CA ASN A 201 8.23 1.89 -9.33
C ASN A 201 8.41 3.07 -10.29
N VAL A 202 7.42 3.45 -11.09
CA VAL A 202 7.54 4.51 -12.12
C VAL A 202 6.28 5.38 -12.09
N ILE A 203 6.43 6.62 -11.64
CA ILE A 203 5.34 7.60 -11.48
C ILE A 203 4.73 7.97 -12.84
N LEU A 204 5.56 8.13 -13.87
CA LEU A 204 5.11 8.44 -15.25
C LEU A 204 4.02 7.48 -15.76
N THR A 205 4.00 6.23 -15.27
CA THR A 205 3.01 5.23 -15.70
C THR A 205 1.65 5.36 -15.01
N GLN A 206 1.52 6.24 -14.01
CA GLN A 206 0.28 6.46 -13.25
C GLN A 206 -0.42 7.77 -13.63
N VAL A 207 0.31 8.75 -14.17
CA VAL A 207 -0.26 10.06 -14.57
C VAL A 207 -1.09 9.98 -15.86
N ALA A 208 -0.93 8.90 -16.64
CA ALA A 208 -1.63 8.69 -17.91
C ALA A 208 -2.93 7.86 -17.78
N SER A 209 -3.45 7.66 -16.58
CA SER A 209 -4.63 6.81 -16.30
C SER A 209 -5.54 7.44 -15.27
#